data_AF-A0A1R1JKU7-F1
#
_entry.id   AF-A0A1R1JKU7-F1
#
_cell.length_a   1.000
_cell.length_b   1.000
_cell.length_c   1.000
_cell.angle_alpha   90.00
_cell.angle_beta   90.00
_cell.angle_gamma   90.00
#
_symmetry.space_group_name_H-M   'P 1'
#
loop_
_entity.id
_entity.type
_entity.pdbx_description
1 polymer ?
#
loop_
_entity_poly.entity_id
_entity_poly.type
_entity_poly.pdbx_seq_one_letter_code
_entity_poly.pdbx_strand_id
1 'polypeptide(L)'
;MGRSPLGQQVYDGLANLPSAKRFTPEQLEVIYALGYAHVAQGQYAQALPIFAFLSQYGPTRRHYLYGLALCLQMAGRYDEALNINALCATLFPESALPTLRIAECQMAAGQGEEARATLTLLTRYARAGGEADVGNRAQALLDLMAQ
;
A
#
# COMPACT_ATOMS: atom_id res chain seq x y z
N MET A 1 7.95 16.82 -1.53
CA MET A 1 7.53 17.18 -0.16
C MET A 1 7.93 16.03 0.76
N GLY A 2 8.54 16.30 1.91
CA GLY A 2 8.94 15.27 2.87
C GLY A 2 7.77 14.77 3.72
N ARG A 3 8.01 13.72 4.53
CA ARG A 3 7.05 13.23 5.53
C ARG A 3 6.57 14.35 6.43
N SER A 4 5.30 14.30 6.83
CA SER A 4 4.78 15.19 7.89
C SER A 4 5.49 14.89 9.22
N PRO A 5 5.48 15.79 10.22
CA PRO A 5 6.06 15.52 11.54
C PRO A 5 5.52 14.25 12.18
N LEU A 6 4.22 13.99 12.03
CA LEU A 6 3.57 12.75 12.47
C LEU A 6 4.10 11.53 11.70
N GLY A 7 4.18 11.62 10.37
CA GLY A 7 4.72 10.54 9.53
C GLY A 7 6.17 10.23 9.84
N GLN A 8 6.97 11.25 10.18
CA GLN A 8 8.36 11.08 10.61
C GLN A 8 8.45 10.37 11.96
N GLN A 9 7.64 10.76 12.95
CA GLN A 9 7.58 10.09 14.25
C GLN A 9 7.19 8.61 14.13
N VAL A 10 6.17 8.31 13.30
CA VAL A 10 5.75 6.92 13.06
C VAL A 10 6.86 6.13 12.37
N TYR A 11 7.52 6.71 11.36
CA TYR A 11 8.65 6.08 10.68
C TYR A 11 9.79 5.76 11.65
N ASP A 12 10.20 6.73 12.48
CA ASP A 12 11.30 6.56 13.43
C ASP A 12 10.97 5.54 14.52
N GLY A 13 9.71 5.51 14.98
CA GLY A 13 9.22 4.50 15.91
C GLY A 13 9.31 3.10 15.32
N LEU A 14 8.85 2.91 14.08
CA LEU A 14 8.91 1.63 13.38
C LEU A 14 10.35 1.20 13.06
N ALA A 15 11.21 2.12 12.65
CA ALA A 15 12.62 1.86 12.36
C ALA A 15 13.41 1.40 13.59
N ASN A 16 13.03 1.89 14.78
CA ASN A 16 13.71 1.59 16.03
C ASN A 16 13.14 0.39 16.78
N LEU A 17 12.13 -0.29 16.24
CA LEU A 17 11.60 -1.50 16.85
C LEU A 17 12.70 -2.56 17.02
N PRO A 18 12.77 -3.25 18.17
CA PRO A 18 13.73 -4.35 18.36
C PRO A 18 13.59 -5.45 17.30
N SER A 19 12.37 -5.70 16.82
CA SER A 19 12.11 -6.65 15.73
C SER A 19 12.79 -6.22 14.43
N ALA A 20 12.80 -4.93 14.10
CA ALA A 20 13.42 -4.41 12.88
C ALA A 20 14.94 -4.64 12.81
N LYS A 21 15.57 -4.92 13.95
CA LYS A 21 17.02 -5.21 14.06
C LYS A 21 17.32 -6.72 14.16
N ARG A 22 16.31 -7.58 14.15
CA ARG A 22 16.47 -9.03 14.36
C ARG A 22 17.04 -9.75 13.13
N PHE A 23 16.81 -9.22 11.94
CA PHE A 23 17.31 -9.77 10.68
C PHE A 23 18.06 -8.70 9.90
N THR A 24 19.06 -9.12 9.12
CA THR A 24 19.73 -8.19 8.21
C THR A 24 18.83 -7.85 7.02
N PRO A 25 19.03 -6.68 6.39
CA PRO A 25 18.43 -6.35 5.10
C PRO A 25 18.46 -7.50 4.09
N GLU A 26 19.61 -8.13 3.90
CA GLU A 26 19.84 -9.16 2.89
C GLU A 26 19.04 -10.42 3.18
N GLN A 27 18.94 -10.81 4.46
CA GLN A 27 18.11 -11.94 4.88
C GLN A 27 16.63 -11.69 4.58
N LEU A 28 16.14 -10.47 4.83
CA LEU A 28 14.76 -10.11 4.53
C LEU A 28 14.50 -10.05 3.01
N GLU A 29 15.47 -9.61 2.21
CA GLU A 29 15.31 -9.58 0.74
C GLU A 29 15.23 -10.99 0.13
N VAL A 30 15.93 -11.98 0.69
CA VAL A 30 15.76 -13.39 0.29
C VAL A 30 14.34 -13.88 0.56
N ILE A 31 13.80 -13.54 1.72
CA ILE A 31 12.42 -13.88 2.10
C ILE A 31 11.41 -13.14 1.20
N TYR A 32 11.71 -11.88 0.85
CA TYR A 32 10.91 -11.11 -0.11
C TYR A 32 10.87 -11.77 -1.49
N ALA A 33 12.00 -12.26 -2.00
CA ALA A 33 12.03 -12.96 -3.28
C ALA A 33 11.09 -14.19 -3.29
N LEU A 34 11.02 -14.93 -2.18
CA LEU A 34 10.08 -16.04 -2.02
C LEU A 34 8.62 -15.55 -2.02
N GLY A 35 8.29 -14.53 -1.23
CA GLY A 35 6.95 -13.95 -1.19
C GLY A 35 6.51 -13.41 -2.55
N TYR A 36 7.41 -12.74 -3.26
CA TYR A 36 7.18 -12.22 -4.60
C TYR A 36 6.95 -13.35 -5.62
N ALA A 37 7.70 -14.46 -5.53
CA ALA A 37 7.50 -15.61 -6.41
C ALA A 37 6.09 -16.21 -6.26
N HIS A 38 5.55 -16.27 -5.03
CA HIS A 38 4.16 -16.68 -4.81
C HIS A 38 3.15 -15.68 -5.39
N VAL A 39 3.37 -14.38 -5.22
CA VAL A 39 2.53 -13.32 -5.82
C VAL A 39 2.51 -13.42 -7.35
N ALA A 40 3.67 -13.62 -7.97
CA ALA A 40 3.80 -13.76 -9.42
C ALA A 40 3.04 -14.99 -9.97
N GLN A 41 2.84 -16.01 -9.14
CA GLN A 41 2.04 -17.20 -9.45
C GLN A 41 0.55 -17.06 -9.07
N GLY A 42 0.11 -15.89 -8.58
CA GLY A 42 -1.25 -15.67 -8.08
C GLY A 42 -1.56 -16.39 -6.77
N GLN A 43 -0.56 -16.92 -6.07
CA GLN A 43 -0.70 -17.68 -4.82
C GLN A 43 -0.72 -16.74 -3.60
N TYR A 44 -1.67 -15.80 -3.58
CA TYR A 44 -1.73 -14.76 -2.54
C TYR A 44 -1.87 -15.29 -1.11
N ALA A 45 -2.58 -16.41 -0.94
CA ALA A 45 -2.72 -17.06 0.37
C ALA A 45 -1.39 -17.55 0.95
N GLN A 46 -0.46 -18.00 0.09
CA GLN A 46 0.88 -18.44 0.48
C GLN A 46 1.83 -17.25 0.68
N ALA A 47 1.67 -16.21 -0.14
CA ALA A 47 2.46 -14.97 -0.02
C ALA A 47 2.12 -14.16 1.25
N LEU A 48 0.85 -14.17 1.66
CA LEU A 48 0.35 -13.36 2.78
C LEU A 48 1.16 -13.52 4.09
N PRO A 49 1.39 -14.74 4.63
CA PRO A 49 2.19 -14.90 5.85
C PRO A 49 3.65 -14.44 5.68
N ILE A 50 4.21 -14.56 4.46
CA ILE A 50 5.57 -14.09 4.15
C ILE A 50 5.62 -12.57 4.23
N PHE A 51 4.69 -11.88 3.59
CA PHE A 51 4.63 -10.42 3.63
C PHE A 51 4.26 -9.86 5.00
N ALA A 52 3.42 -10.57 5.77
CA ALA A 52 3.14 -10.21 7.16
C ALA A 52 4.41 -10.29 8.01
N PHE A 53 5.20 -11.35 7.86
CA PHE A 53 6.51 -11.46 8.49
C PHE A 53 7.43 -10.29 8.08
N LEU A 54 7.57 -10.04 6.77
CA LEU A 54 8.40 -8.95 6.26
C LEU A 54 7.97 -7.58 6.78
N SER A 55 6.66 -7.31 6.93
CA SER A 55 6.17 -6.07 7.51
C SER A 55 6.51 -5.92 9.00
N GLN A 56 6.64 -7.02 9.74
CA GLN A 56 6.96 -6.98 11.17
C GLN A 56 8.46 -6.77 11.42
N TYR A 57 9.30 -7.32 10.54
CA TYR A 57 10.77 -7.28 10.64
C TYR A 57 11.42 -6.22 9.73
N GLY A 58 10.67 -5.63 8.81
CA GLY A 58 11.09 -4.50 7.97
C GLY A 58 9.95 -3.50 7.75
N PRO A 59 9.35 -2.93 8.83
CA PRO A 59 8.12 -2.12 8.77
C PRO A 59 8.27 -0.79 8.00
N THR A 60 9.50 -0.38 7.70
CA THR A 60 9.81 0.87 6.98
C THR A 60 10.15 0.64 5.51
N ARG A 61 10.07 -0.60 5.01
CA ARG A 61 10.34 -0.92 3.60
C ARG A 61 9.05 -0.93 2.79
N ARG A 62 8.97 -0.03 1.82
CA ARG A 62 7.77 0.17 1.00
C ARG A 62 7.33 -1.10 0.29
N HIS A 63 8.25 -1.83 -0.34
CA HIS A 63 7.91 -3.03 -1.12
C HIS A 63 7.34 -4.16 -0.25
N TYR A 64 7.71 -4.24 1.03
CA TYR A 64 7.14 -5.22 1.96
C TYR A 64 5.69 -4.87 2.31
N LEU A 65 5.43 -3.60 2.63
CA LEU A 65 4.08 -3.13 2.94
C LEU A 65 3.16 -3.18 1.72
N TYR A 66 3.67 -2.87 0.52
CA TYR A 66 2.90 -3.00 -0.72
C TYR A 66 2.56 -4.45 -1.03
N GLY A 67 3.51 -5.37 -0.87
CA GLY A 67 3.24 -6.79 -1.04
C GLY A 67 2.20 -7.31 -0.05
N LEU A 68 2.26 -6.86 1.21
CA LEU A 68 1.24 -7.19 2.22
C LEU A 68 -0.14 -6.65 1.84
N ALA A 69 -0.24 -5.36 1.49
CA ALA A 69 -1.50 -4.74 1.09
C ALA A 69 -2.13 -5.46 -0.11
N LEU A 70 -1.33 -5.80 -1.13
CA LEU A 70 -1.78 -6.56 -2.29
C LEU A 70 -2.30 -7.95 -1.89
N CYS A 71 -1.56 -8.68 -1.06
CA CYS A 71 -1.99 -10.01 -0.63
C CYS A 71 -3.28 -9.95 0.19
N LEU A 72 -3.45 -8.95 1.06
CA LEU A 72 -4.67 -8.73 1.82
C LEU A 72 -5.86 -8.41 0.91
N GLN A 73 -5.67 -7.51 -0.06
CA GLN A 73 -6.69 -7.15 -1.04
C GLN A 73 -7.14 -8.37 -1.85
N MET A 74 -6.19 -9.16 -2.35
CA MET A 74 -6.50 -10.38 -3.12
C MET A 74 -7.10 -11.50 -2.27
N ALA A 75 -6.86 -11.49 -0.96
CA ALA A 75 -7.50 -12.38 -0.01
C ALA A 75 -8.90 -11.89 0.45
N GLY A 76 -9.40 -10.77 -0.08
CA GLY A 76 -10.69 -10.18 0.30
C GLY A 76 -10.70 -9.50 1.68
N ARG A 77 -9.52 -9.33 2.30
CA ARG A 77 -9.35 -8.69 3.62
C ARG A 77 -9.19 -7.17 3.44
N TYR A 78 -10.23 -6.52 2.92
CA TYR A 78 -10.16 -5.13 2.46
C TYR A 78 -9.87 -4.14 3.59
N ASP A 79 -10.45 -4.29 4.77
CA ASP A 79 -10.21 -3.39 5.91
C ASP A 79 -8.73 -3.37 6.33
N GLU A 80 -8.09 -4.54 6.32
CA GLU A 80 -6.67 -4.64 6.63
C GLU A 80 -5.81 -4.07 5.50
N ALA A 81 -6.18 -4.32 4.24
CA ALA A 81 -5.50 -3.71 3.10
C ALA A 81 -5.59 -2.17 3.13
N LEU A 82 -6.73 -1.60 3.53
CA LEU A 82 -6.91 -0.17 3.73
C LEU A 82 -5.97 0.38 4.80
N ASN A 83 -5.88 -0.30 5.95
CA ASN A 83 -4.97 0.10 7.03
C ASN A 83 -3.50 0.10 6.60
N ILE A 84 -3.06 -0.95 5.87
CA ILE A 84 -1.68 -1.02 5.38
C ILE A 84 -1.40 0.03 4.31
N ASN A 85 -2.34 0.29 3.39
CA ASN A 85 -2.16 1.35 2.40
C ASN A 85 -2.19 2.75 3.04
N ALA A 86 -2.99 2.98 4.08
CA ALA A 86 -2.99 4.23 4.84
C ALA A 86 -1.66 4.46 5.57
N LEU A 87 -1.10 3.41 6.16
CA LEU A 87 0.26 3.44 6.70
C LEU A 87 1.26 3.79 5.61
N CYS A 88 1.16 3.17 4.43
CA CYS A 88 2.04 3.49 3.30
C CYS A 88 1.92 4.95 2.85
N ALA A 89 0.72 5.51 2.76
CA ALA A 89 0.51 6.91 2.41
C ALA A 89 1.15 7.86 3.45
N THR A 90 1.12 7.46 4.72
CA THR A 90 1.73 8.22 5.83
C THR A 90 3.26 8.14 5.81
N LEU A 91 3.81 6.95 5.54
CA LEU A 91 5.25 6.70 5.51
C LEU A 91 5.91 7.12 4.20
N PHE A 92 5.16 7.21 3.10
CA PHE A 92 5.68 7.50 1.78
C PHE A 92 4.79 8.50 0.99
N PRO A 93 4.62 9.73 1.51
CA PRO A 93 3.72 10.71 0.92
C PRO A 93 4.17 11.24 -0.46
N GLU A 94 5.39 10.94 -0.88
CA GLU A 94 5.91 11.26 -2.20
C GLU A 94 5.22 10.48 -3.33
N SER A 95 4.46 9.42 -3.02
CA SER A 95 3.73 8.65 -4.01
C SER A 95 2.22 8.68 -3.73
N ALA A 96 1.44 8.93 -4.77
CA ALA A 96 -0.02 8.84 -4.75
C ALA A 96 -0.52 7.39 -4.94
N LEU A 97 0.37 6.44 -5.22
CA LEU A 97 0.03 5.04 -5.47
C LEU A 97 -0.69 4.36 -4.28
N PRO A 98 -0.28 4.53 -3.00
CA PRO A 98 -1.02 3.96 -1.88
C PRO A 98 -2.46 4.47 -1.81
N THR A 99 -2.66 5.77 -2.07
CA THR A 99 -3.99 6.39 -2.07
C THR A 99 -4.86 5.86 -3.21
N LEU A 100 -4.28 5.56 -4.36
CA LEU A 100 -4.99 4.87 -5.44
C LEU A 100 -5.39 3.44 -5.03
N ARG A 101 -4.50 2.71 -4.35
CA ARG A 101 -4.80 1.37 -3.82
C ARG A 101 -5.89 1.40 -2.76
N ILE A 102 -5.95 2.45 -1.93
CA ILE A 102 -7.05 2.70 -0.99
C ILE A 102 -8.38 2.78 -1.75
N ALA A 103 -8.45 3.60 -2.81
CA ALA A 103 -9.66 3.71 -3.61
C ALA A 103 -10.07 2.37 -4.25
N GLU A 104 -9.11 1.62 -4.82
CA GLU A 104 -9.38 0.28 -5.37
C GLU A 104 -9.89 -0.70 -4.31
N CYS A 105 -9.36 -0.65 -3.08
CA CYS A 105 -9.86 -1.44 -1.96
C CYS A 105 -11.26 -1.01 -1.51
N GLN A 106 -11.54 0.30 -1.43
CA GLN A 106 -12.87 0.83 -1.09
C GLN A 106 -13.92 0.38 -2.10
N MET A 107 -13.58 0.39 -3.40
CA MET A 107 -14.45 -0.13 -4.45
C MET A 107 -14.75 -1.62 -4.24
N ALA A 108 -13.71 -2.43 -3.99
CA ALA A 108 -13.86 -3.86 -3.76
C ALA A 108 -14.61 -4.19 -2.46
N ALA A 109 -14.54 -3.32 -1.45
CA ALA A 109 -15.27 -3.40 -0.18
C ALA A 109 -16.73 -2.92 -0.28
N GLY A 110 -17.17 -2.39 -1.43
CA GLY A 110 -18.52 -1.82 -1.61
C GLY A 110 -18.69 -0.41 -1.04
N GLN A 111 -17.61 0.26 -0.62
CA GLN A 111 -17.59 1.63 -0.10
C GLN A 111 -17.54 2.64 -1.25
N GLY A 112 -18.54 2.60 -2.15
CA GLY A 112 -18.54 3.37 -3.40
C GLY A 112 -18.45 4.90 -3.21
N GLU A 113 -19.13 5.46 -2.21
CA GLU A 113 -19.08 6.90 -1.94
C GLU A 113 -17.68 7.36 -1.53
N GLU A 114 -17.01 6.60 -0.66
CA GLU A 114 -15.66 6.90 -0.21
C GLU A 114 -14.64 6.74 -1.34
N ALA A 115 -14.76 5.65 -2.11
CA ALA A 115 -13.93 5.43 -3.30
C ALA A 115 -14.04 6.60 -4.28
N ARG A 116 -15.26 7.07 -4.57
CA ARG A 116 -15.50 8.20 -5.48
C ARG A 116 -14.84 9.49 -4.96
N ALA A 117 -14.95 9.76 -3.66
CA ALA A 117 -14.30 10.92 -3.03
C ALA A 117 -12.76 10.84 -3.16
N THR A 118 -12.18 9.68 -2.87
CA THR A 118 -10.74 9.43 -2.96
C THR A 118 -10.24 9.57 -4.41
N LEU A 119 -10.92 8.98 -5.38
CA LEU A 119 -10.56 9.06 -6.80
C LEU A 119 -10.67 10.51 -7.33
N THR A 120 -11.70 11.24 -6.91
CA THR A 120 -11.85 12.67 -7.28
C THR A 120 -10.68 13.49 -6.76
N LEU A 121 -10.24 13.25 -5.52
CA LEU A 121 -9.06 13.90 -4.96
C LEU A 121 -7.80 13.58 -5.77
N LEU A 122 -7.60 12.31 -6.16
CA LEU A 122 -6.46 11.87 -6.97
C LEU A 122 -6.44 12.52 -8.36
N THR A 123 -7.59 12.60 -9.03
CA THR A 123 -7.71 13.30 -10.32
C THR A 123 -7.36 14.78 -10.19
N ARG A 124 -7.82 15.45 -9.12
CA ARG A 124 -7.46 16.85 -8.86
C ARG A 124 -5.96 17.01 -8.58
N TYR A 125 -5.37 16.11 -7.80
CA TYR A 125 -3.94 16.09 -7.54
C TYR A 125 -3.12 15.93 -8.83
N ALA A 126 -3.48 14.99 -9.70
CA ALA A 126 -2.82 14.80 -10.98
C ALA A 126 -2.93 16.03 -11.90
N ARG A 127 -4.11 16.66 -11.96
CA ARG A 127 -4.32 17.91 -12.73
C ARG A 127 -3.47 19.08 -12.21
N ALA A 128 -3.11 19.07 -10.92
CA ALA A 128 -2.25 20.08 -10.30
C ALA A 128 -0.74 19.81 -10.52
N GLY A 129 -0.38 18.87 -11.39
CA GLY A 129 1.01 18.49 -11.68
C GLY A 129 1.51 17.29 -10.87
N GLY A 130 0.62 16.52 -10.25
CA GLY A 130 0.93 15.24 -9.63
C GLY A 130 1.18 14.10 -10.63
N GLU A 131 1.26 12.87 -10.13
CA GLU A 131 1.47 11.68 -10.95
C GLU A 131 0.32 11.46 -11.98
N ALA A 132 0.61 11.72 -13.25
CA ALA A 132 -0.37 11.63 -14.34
C ALA A 132 -0.96 10.22 -14.49
N ASP A 133 -0.14 9.17 -14.35
CA ASP A 133 -0.60 7.78 -14.45
C ASP A 133 -1.63 7.44 -13.37
N VAL A 134 -1.40 7.91 -12.15
CA VAL A 134 -2.34 7.74 -11.03
C VAL A 134 -3.64 8.49 -11.31
N GLY A 135 -3.57 9.70 -11.86
CA GLY A 135 -4.74 10.47 -12.27
C GLY A 135 -5.56 9.81 -13.37
N ASN A 136 -4.89 9.30 -14.41
CA ASN A 136 -5.53 8.59 -15.52
C ASN A 136 -6.25 7.34 -15.03
N ARG A 137 -5.58 6.56 -14.15
CA ARG A 137 -6.16 5.38 -13.54
C ARG A 137 -7.34 5.74 -12.64
N ALA A 138 -7.24 6.81 -11.86
CA ALA A 138 -8.32 7.27 -11.00
C ALA A 138 -9.56 7.72 -11.79
N GLN A 139 -9.35 8.43 -12.91
CA GLN A 139 -10.43 8.84 -13.81
C GLN A 139 -11.11 7.62 -14.44
N ALA A 140 -10.33 6.64 -14.93
CA ALA A 140 -10.90 5.42 -15.50
C ALA A 140 -11.76 4.64 -14.49
N LEU A 141 -11.37 4.62 -13.21
CA LEU A 141 -12.18 4.01 -12.15
C LEU A 141 -13.46 4.80 -11.85
N LEU A 142 -13.41 6.14 -11.88
CA LEU A 142 -14.62 6.97 -11.74
C LEU A 142 -15.62 6.73 -12.88
N ASP A 143 -15.12 6.63 -14.12
CA ASP A 143 -15.95 6.39 -15.29
C ASP A 143 -16.63 5.01 -15.23
N LEU A 144 -15.94 4.00 -14.69
CA LEU A 144 -16.50 2.66 -14.44
C LEU A 144 -17.60 2.67 -13.36
N MET A 145 -17.51 3.56 -12.36
CA MET A 145 -18.52 3.66 -11.30
C MET A 145 -19.77 4.46 -11.71
N ALA A 146 -19.70 5.18 -12.83
CA ALA A 146 -20.81 5.99 -13.35
C ALA A 146 -21.74 5.21 -14.31
N GLN A 147 -21.41 3.94 -14.61
CA GLN A 147 -22.18 3.01 -15.43
C GLN A 147 -23.08 2.14 -14.56
#